data_AF-A0A372QML6-F1
#
_entry.id   AF-A0A372QML6-F1
#
_cell.length_a   1.000
_cell.length_b   1.000
_cell.length_c   1.000
_cell.angle_alpha   90.00
_cell.angle_beta   90.00
_cell.angle_gamma   90.00
#
_symmetry.space_group_name_H-M   'P 1'
#
loop_
_entity.id
_entity.type
_entity.pdbx_description
1 polymer ?
#
loop_
_entity_poly.entity_id
_entity_poly.type
_entity_poly.pdbx_seq_one_letter_code
_entity_poly.pdbx_strand_id
1 'polypeptide(L)'
;VIGENSNIIMSEAIKTIITNWKRGFFNDVYDLANIKKPIRDVILSLESNKLTLADCYFSLACLGQLINKIPDENENIRFRQHAIKSFNERFKMYDFDEYLLAYYIHPSYKDKKKY
;
A
#
# COMPACT_ATOMS: atom_id res chain seq x y z
N VAL A 1 -30.89 -34.73 -5.33
CA VAL A 1 -30.70 -34.42 -3.88
C VAL A 1 -29.33 -33.77 -3.72
N ILE A 2 -29.24 -32.45 -3.84
CA ILE A 2 -27.95 -31.70 -3.80
C ILE A 2 -28.08 -30.56 -2.78
N GLY A 3 -28.80 -30.81 -1.68
CA GLY A 3 -29.37 -29.74 -0.86
C GLY A 3 -28.77 -29.50 0.52
N GLU A 4 -28.00 -30.41 1.13
CA GLU A 4 -27.90 -30.36 2.61
C GLU A 4 -26.51 -30.55 3.26
N ASN A 5 -25.41 -30.63 2.51
CA ASN A 5 -24.10 -30.99 3.11
C ASN A 5 -22.92 -30.04 2.85
N SER A 6 -23.15 -28.80 2.43
CA SER A 6 -22.06 -27.81 2.35
C SER A 6 -21.77 -27.11 3.70
N ASN A 7 -22.72 -27.16 4.65
CA ASN A 7 -22.59 -26.56 5.98
C ASN A 7 -22.10 -27.55 7.07
N ILE A 8 -21.87 -28.81 6.70
CA ILE A 8 -21.57 -29.91 7.64
C ILE A 8 -20.21 -30.49 7.26
N ILE A 9 -19.16 -29.91 7.83
CA ILE A 9 -17.87 -30.46 8.31
C ILE A 9 -16.94 -29.24 8.41
N MET A 10 -17.24 -28.36 9.35
CA MET A 10 -16.21 -27.45 9.86
C MET A 10 -15.89 -27.96 11.25
N SER A 11 -14.77 -28.66 11.38
CA SER A 11 -14.34 -29.22 12.67
C SER A 11 -14.23 -28.09 13.70
N GLU A 12 -14.42 -28.42 14.97
CA GLU A 12 -14.30 -27.42 16.05
C GLU A 12 -12.90 -26.78 16.07
N ALA A 13 -11.88 -27.53 15.62
CA ALA A 13 -10.54 -27.01 15.37
C ALA A 13 -10.50 -25.96 14.26
N ILE A 14 -11.16 -26.20 13.11
CA ILE A 14 -11.24 -25.21 12.01
C ILE A 14 -12.03 -23.97 12.47
N LYS A 15 -13.13 -24.14 13.21
CA LYS A 15 -13.87 -23.01 13.80
C LYS A 15 -13.00 -22.21 14.74
N THR A 16 -12.25 -22.87 15.62
CA THR A 16 -11.33 -22.25 16.59
C THR A 16 -10.19 -21.51 15.89
N ILE A 17 -9.58 -22.12 14.87
CA ILE A 17 -8.53 -21.48 14.07
C ILE A 17 -9.09 -20.25 13.37
N ILE A 18 -10.23 -20.36 12.70
CA ILE A 18 -10.84 -19.25 11.99
C ILE A 18 -11.28 -18.15 12.96
N THR A 19 -11.85 -18.46 14.13
CA THR A 19 -12.28 -17.45 15.12
C THR A 19 -11.11 -16.79 15.83
N ASN A 20 -10.03 -17.52 16.14
CA ASN A 20 -8.80 -16.94 16.73
C ASN A 20 -7.99 -16.12 15.71
N TRP A 21 -7.97 -16.50 14.43
CA TRP A 21 -7.29 -15.74 13.37
C TRP A 21 -8.09 -14.52 12.88
N LYS A 22 -9.39 -14.45 13.14
CA LYS A 22 -10.33 -13.53 12.48
C LYS A 22 -10.18 -12.05 12.83
N ARG A 23 -9.34 -11.65 13.78
CA ARG A 23 -9.21 -10.21 14.12
C ARG A 23 -7.82 -9.60 13.90
N GLY A 24 -6.74 -10.35 14.08
CA GLY A 24 -5.38 -9.85 13.82
C GLY A 24 -4.89 -10.31 12.44
N PHE A 25 -4.40 -11.55 12.40
CA PHE A 25 -3.69 -12.11 11.24
C PHE A 25 -4.32 -11.85 9.86
N PHE A 26 -5.60 -12.18 9.66
CA PHE A 26 -6.21 -11.99 8.33
C PHE A 26 -6.41 -10.51 7.97
N ASN A 27 -6.67 -9.65 8.95
CA ASN A 27 -6.78 -8.21 8.72
C ASN A 27 -5.39 -7.64 8.41
N ASP A 28 -4.35 -8.06 9.14
CA ASP A 28 -2.98 -7.64 8.86
C ASP A 28 -2.49 -8.08 7.48
N VAL A 29 -2.79 -9.32 7.07
CA VAL A 29 -2.46 -9.83 5.73
C VAL A 29 -3.26 -9.08 4.65
N TYR A 30 -4.53 -8.76 4.92
CA TYR A 30 -5.38 -8.01 4.00
C TYR A 30 -4.88 -6.56 3.84
N ASP A 31 -4.56 -5.88 4.94
CA ASP A 31 -4.00 -4.54 4.95
C ASP A 31 -2.65 -4.52 4.21
N LEU A 32 -1.79 -5.49 4.48
CA LEU A 32 -0.51 -5.63 3.79
C LEU A 32 -0.71 -5.85 2.28
N ALA A 33 -1.66 -6.69 1.87
CA ALA A 33 -1.95 -6.93 0.46
C ALA A 33 -2.48 -5.66 -0.24
N ASN A 34 -3.34 -4.89 0.43
CA ASN A 34 -3.90 -3.63 -0.07
C ASN A 34 -2.85 -2.53 -0.19
N ILE A 35 -1.88 -2.47 0.72
CA ILE A 35 -0.74 -1.54 0.65
C ILE A 35 0.23 -1.98 -0.46
N LYS A 36 0.50 -3.28 -0.59
CA LYS A 36 1.50 -3.81 -1.50
C LYS A 36 1.19 -3.55 -2.98
N LYS A 37 -0.07 -3.65 -3.39
CA LYS A 37 -0.47 -3.48 -4.80
C LYS A 37 -0.13 -2.08 -5.34
N PRO A 38 -0.59 -0.96 -4.75
CA PRO A 38 -0.26 0.37 -5.27
C PRO A 38 1.24 0.69 -5.17
N ILE A 39 1.95 0.17 -4.16
CA ILE A 39 3.43 0.28 -4.09
C ILE A 39 4.08 -0.42 -5.29
N ARG A 40 3.67 -1.66 -5.58
CA ARG A 40 4.19 -2.42 -6.71
C ARG A 40 3.89 -1.72 -8.03
N ASP A 41 2.69 -1.20 -8.21
CA ASP A 41 2.29 -0.55 -9.46
C ASP A 41 3.10 0.74 -9.70
N VAL A 42 3.38 1.52 -8.64
CA VAL A 42 4.30 2.67 -8.69
C VAL A 42 5.71 2.24 -9.09
N ILE A 43 6.27 1.18 -8.47
CA ILE A 43 7.61 0.68 -8.80
C ILE A 43 7.70 0.22 -10.26
N LEU A 44 6.75 -0.60 -10.72
CA LEU A 44 6.72 -1.07 -12.10
C LEU A 44 6.59 0.07 -13.10
N SER A 45 5.85 1.13 -12.73
CA SER A 45 5.74 2.33 -13.55
C SER A 45 7.09 3.05 -13.64
N LEU A 46 7.77 3.26 -12.52
CA LEU A 46 9.11 3.86 -12.44
C LEU A 46 10.15 3.08 -13.25
N GLU A 47 10.11 1.75 -13.22
CA GLU A 47 11.03 0.87 -13.95
C GLU A 47 10.76 0.82 -15.47
N SER A 48 9.58 1.24 -15.93
CA SER A 48 9.18 1.11 -17.34
C SER A 48 9.92 2.02 -18.32
N ASN A 49 10.78 2.93 -17.85
CA ASN A 49 11.56 3.92 -18.62
C ASN A 49 10.73 4.85 -19.55
N LYS A 50 9.41 4.88 -19.39
CA LYS A 50 8.50 5.75 -20.16
C LYS A 50 8.05 6.98 -19.40
N LEU A 51 8.51 7.14 -18.16
CA LEU A 51 8.08 8.19 -17.26
C LEU A 51 8.94 9.45 -17.41
N THR A 52 8.28 10.59 -17.34
CA THR A 52 8.96 11.87 -17.15
C THR A 52 9.39 12.02 -15.69
N LEU A 53 10.29 12.97 -15.43
CA LEU A 53 10.68 13.31 -14.07
C LEU A 53 9.49 13.76 -13.20
N ALA A 54 8.50 14.41 -13.83
CA ALA A 54 7.26 14.80 -13.17
C ALA A 54 6.41 13.58 -12.76
N ASP A 55 6.29 12.57 -13.63
CA ASP A 55 5.59 11.32 -13.34
C ASP A 55 6.29 10.56 -12.19
N CYS A 56 7.63 10.56 -12.18
CA CYS A 56 8.43 9.94 -11.13
C CYS A 56 8.19 10.60 -9.76
N TYR A 57 8.25 11.93 -9.71
CA TYR A 57 8.03 12.66 -8.46
C TYR A 57 6.58 12.54 -7.98
N PHE A 58 5.61 12.61 -8.90
CA PHE A 58 4.20 12.39 -8.57
C PHE A 58 3.97 11.00 -7.96
N SER A 59 4.57 9.96 -8.56
CA SER A 59 4.48 8.60 -8.05
C SER A 59 5.14 8.43 -6.68
N LEU A 60 6.27 9.10 -6.42
CA LEU A 60 6.91 9.14 -5.11
C LEU A 60 6.03 9.84 -4.06
N ALA A 61 5.39 10.96 -4.41
CA ALA A 61 4.47 11.66 -3.52
C ALA A 61 3.25 10.79 -3.16
N CYS A 62 2.67 10.09 -4.14
CA CYS A 62 1.61 9.11 -3.90
C CYS A 62 2.07 7.97 -2.98
N LEU A 63 3.29 7.44 -3.20
CA LEU A 63 3.88 6.41 -2.34
C LEU A 63 4.03 6.89 -0.89
N GLY A 64 4.54 8.10 -0.67
CA GLY A 64 4.63 8.70 0.67
C GLY A 64 3.26 8.84 1.34
N GLN A 65 2.23 9.24 0.58
CA GLN A 65 0.85 9.30 1.08
C GLN A 65 0.33 7.92 1.49
N LEU A 66 0.58 6.87 0.70
CA LEU A 66 0.15 5.50 1.00
C LEU A 66 0.82 4.96 2.26
N ILE A 67 2.12 5.22 2.44
CA ILE A 67 2.87 4.85 3.65
C ILE A 67 2.29 5.57 4.88
N ASN A 68 1.94 6.85 4.75
CA ASN A 68 1.34 7.62 5.84
C ASN A 68 -0.09 7.16 6.21
N LYS A 69 -0.82 6.51 5.28
CA LYS A 69 -2.14 5.92 5.54
C LYS A 69 -2.06 4.59 6.32
N ILE A 70 -0.89 3.97 6.43
CA ILE A 70 -0.71 2.77 7.25
C ILE A 70 -1.02 3.15 8.71
N PRO A 71 -1.92 2.48 9.44
CA PRO A 71 -2.24 2.83 10.82
C PRO A 71 -1.01 2.91 11.73
N ASP A 72 -0.95 3.92 12.61
CA ASP A 72 0.11 4.08 13.63
C ASP A 72 -0.21 3.36 14.95
N GLU A 73 -1.32 2.63 14.94
CA GLU A 73 -1.86 1.88 16.06
C GLU A 73 -2.02 0.47 15.51
N ASN A 74 -1.33 -0.54 16.10
CA ASN A 74 -1.37 -2.01 15.86
C ASN A 74 0.01 -2.65 15.58
N GLU A 75 0.02 -3.97 15.31
CA GLU A 75 1.20 -4.83 15.07
C GLU A 75 2.13 -4.35 13.93
N ASN A 76 1.61 -3.49 13.04
CA ASN A 76 2.32 -3.03 11.84
C ASN A 76 3.17 -1.76 12.06
N ILE A 77 3.27 -1.22 13.29
CA ILE A 77 4.08 -0.02 13.60
C ILE A 77 5.53 -0.16 13.13
N ARG A 78 6.15 -1.32 13.36
CA ARG A 78 7.55 -1.58 12.96
C ARG A 78 7.71 -1.53 11.44
N PHE A 79 6.73 -2.06 10.70
CA PHE A 79 6.72 -1.99 9.24
C PHE A 79 6.55 -0.55 8.75
N ARG A 80 5.58 0.19 9.31
CA ARG A 80 5.37 1.61 8.98
C ARG A 80 6.64 2.43 9.23
N GLN A 81 7.27 2.30 10.39
CA GLN A 81 8.51 3.01 10.72
C GLN A 81 9.64 2.68 9.75
N HIS A 82 9.80 1.40 9.40
CA HIS A 82 10.79 0.99 8.41
C HIS A 82 10.49 1.60 7.03
N ALA A 83 9.23 1.53 6.57
CA ALA A 83 8.81 2.09 5.30
C ALA A 83 9.01 3.62 5.24
N ILE A 84 8.65 4.36 6.29
CA ILE A 84 8.89 5.81 6.39
C ILE A 84 10.38 6.11 6.32
N LYS A 85 11.21 5.38 7.08
CA LYS A 85 12.66 5.58 7.08
C LYS A 85 13.25 5.36 5.69
N SER A 86 12.96 4.23 5.06
CA SER A 86 13.46 3.90 3.72
C SER A 86 12.96 4.88 2.67
N PHE A 87 11.69 5.31 2.75
CA PHE A 87 11.15 6.33 1.87
C PHE A 87 11.89 7.65 2.02
N ASN A 88 12.06 8.16 3.25
CA ASN A 88 12.71 9.44 3.51
C ASN A 88 14.19 9.45 3.09
N GLU A 89 14.92 8.36 3.32
CA GLU A 89 16.31 8.20 2.86
C GLU A 89 16.41 8.32 1.34
N ARG A 90 15.46 7.72 0.61
CA ARG A 90 15.42 7.80 -0.85
C ARG A 90 14.89 9.13 -1.36
N PHE A 91 13.88 9.70 -0.70
CA PHE A 91 13.23 10.96 -1.09
C PHE A 91 14.20 12.14 -1.04
N LYS A 92 15.17 12.15 -0.12
CA LYS A 92 16.25 13.15 -0.08
C LYS A 92 17.02 13.27 -1.40
N MET A 93 17.11 12.20 -2.20
CA MET A 93 17.75 12.23 -3.51
C MET A 93 16.90 12.93 -4.58
N TYR A 94 15.67 13.30 -4.26
CA TYR A 94 14.70 13.94 -5.14
C TYR A 94 14.15 15.24 -4.54
N ASP A 95 14.66 15.70 -3.39
CA ASP A 95 14.19 16.89 -2.68
C ASP A 95 14.77 18.17 -3.31
N PHE A 96 14.36 18.42 -4.55
CA PHE A 96 14.73 19.59 -5.35
C PHE A 96 13.48 20.40 -5.68
N ASP A 97 13.58 21.73 -5.60
CA ASP A 97 12.46 22.65 -5.85
C ASP A 97 11.88 22.48 -7.26
N GLU A 98 12.71 22.15 -8.26
CA GLU A 98 12.29 21.91 -9.64
C GLU A 98 11.40 20.67 -9.74
N TYR A 99 11.64 19.65 -8.92
CA TYR A 99 10.85 18.41 -8.94
C TYR A 99 9.55 18.60 -8.17
N LEU A 100 9.58 19.40 -7.11
CA LEU A 100 8.36 19.86 -6.44
C LEU A 100 7.49 20.70 -7.39
N LEU A 101 8.08 21.56 -8.22
CA LEU A 101 7.34 22.28 -9.26
C LEU A 101 6.71 21.30 -10.26
N ALA A 102 7.46 20.27 -10.67
CA ALA A 102 6.99 19.23 -11.59
C ALA A 102 5.73 18.50 -11.06
N TYR A 103 5.62 18.32 -9.74
CA TYR A 103 4.42 17.79 -9.08
C TYR A 103 3.18 18.67 -9.31
N TYR A 104 3.28 19.98 -9.07
CA TYR A 104 2.14 20.90 -9.16
C TYR A 104 1.64 21.11 -10.59
N ILE A 105 2.52 21.00 -11.58
CA ILE A 105 2.15 21.13 -12.99
C ILE A 105 1.65 19.80 -13.60
N HIS A 106 1.83 18.67 -12.90
CA HIS A 106 1.46 17.35 -13.37
C HIS A 106 -0.04 17.24 -13.67
N PRO A 107 -0.46 16.66 -14.81
CA PRO A 107 -1.88 16.53 -15.16
C PRO A 107 -2.70 15.81 -14.08
N SER A 108 -2.19 14.70 -13.52
CA SER A 108 -2.88 13.95 -12.46
C SER A 108 -3.06 14.73 -11.15
N TYR A 109 -2.24 15.74 -10.87
CA TYR A 109 -2.42 16.62 -9.71
C TYR A 109 -3.66 17.51 -9.90
N LYS A 110 -3.83 18.05 -11.11
CA LYS A 110 -4.96 18.92 -11.47
C LYS A 110 -6.28 18.14 -11.56
N ASP A 111 -6.22 16.91 -12.04
CA ASP A 111 -7.39 16.05 -12.24
C ASP A 111 -7.92 15.41 -10.93
N LYS A 112 -7.30 15.68 -9.77
CA LYS A 112 -7.65 15.11 -8.44
C LYS A 112 -7.89 13.59 -8.47
N LYS A 113 -7.20 12.85 -9.35
CA LYS A 113 -7.31 11.38 -9.37
C LYS A 113 -6.83 10.85 -8.02
N LYS A 114 -7.75 10.27 -7.25
CA LYS A 114 -7.45 9.60 -5.99
C LYS A 114 -6.72 8.29 -6.29
N TYR A 115 -5.47 8.20 -5.86
CA TYR A 115 -4.74 6.95 -5.71
C TYR A 115 -4.89 6.43 -4.27
#